data_AF-A0A6A6VV59-F1
#
_entry.id   AF-A0A6A6VV59-F1
#
_cell.length_a   1.000
_cell.length_b   1.000
_cell.length_c   1.000
_cell.angle_alpha   90.00
_cell.angle_beta   90.00
_cell.angle_gamma   90.00
#
_symmetry.space_group_name_H-M   'P 1'
#
loop_
_entity.id
_entity.type
_entity.pdbx_description
1 polymer ?
#
loop_
_entity_poly.entity_id
_entity_poly.type
_entity_poly.pdbx_seq_one_letter_code
_entity_poly.pdbx_strand_id
1 'polypeptide(L)'
;MGLLGFEKDIEAVKKSVQEKKSQVEEALDERRRVGRYMQVGKALLEYHERLLELERRLLVNSEEKNQDDESESEESSEDEDDDTALMSLWRLRRHVRQYLVLREISTQLGVDHPFLVAQEARILKVRYTLLLDLSTALKQAQATGRSADARVLSVMSVYRDMDEGGEAVKVFQSLPKA
;
A
#
# COMPACT_ATOMS: atom_id res chain seq x y z
N MET A 1 22.80 -32.90 64.69
CA MET A 1 23.06 -31.51 64.22
C MET A 1 22.90 -31.31 62.70
N GLY A 2 22.47 -32.30 61.90
CA GLY A 2 22.46 -32.14 60.42
C GLY A 2 21.14 -31.70 59.77
N LEU A 3 19.99 -32.10 60.32
CA LEU A 3 18.69 -31.91 59.66
C LEU A 3 18.19 -30.45 59.67
N LEU A 4 18.49 -29.72 60.74
CA LEU A 4 18.06 -28.32 60.91
C LEU A 4 18.89 -27.33 60.07
N GLY A 5 20.11 -27.72 59.67
CA GLY A 5 20.91 -26.98 58.68
C GLY A 5 20.34 -27.18 57.27
N PHE A 6 19.99 -28.42 56.94
CA PHE A 6 19.42 -28.78 55.65
C PHE A 6 18.06 -28.08 55.39
N GLU A 7 17.23 -27.96 56.41
CA GLU A 7 15.95 -27.23 56.32
C GLU A 7 16.15 -25.74 56.03
N LYS A 8 17.13 -25.10 56.68
CA LYS A 8 17.51 -23.70 56.42
C LYS A 8 18.08 -23.50 55.02
N ASP A 9 18.91 -24.44 54.55
CA ASP A 9 19.48 -24.38 53.20
C ASP A 9 18.39 -24.51 52.12
N ILE A 10 17.40 -25.39 52.32
CA ILE A 10 16.23 -25.51 51.44
C ILE A 10 15.42 -24.22 51.42
N GLU A 11 15.20 -23.59 52.57
CA GLU A 11 14.44 -22.34 52.66
C GLU A 11 15.16 -21.18 51.95
N ALA A 12 16.49 -21.10 52.08
CA ALA A 12 17.32 -20.14 51.36
C ALA A 12 17.27 -20.36 49.83
N VAL A 13 17.34 -21.61 49.37
CA VAL A 13 17.19 -21.94 47.94
C VAL A 13 15.79 -21.56 47.45
N LYS A 14 14.74 -21.86 48.22
CA LYS A 14 13.37 -21.50 47.86
C LYS A 14 13.19 -19.99 47.72
N LYS A 15 13.75 -19.18 48.64
CA LYS A 15 13.74 -17.71 48.55
C LYS A 15 14.47 -17.22 47.30
N SER A 16 15.66 -17.74 47.02
CA SER A 16 16.42 -17.38 45.82
C SER A 16 15.69 -17.75 44.52
N VAL A 17 15.04 -18.92 44.47
CA VAL A 17 14.22 -19.33 43.32
C VAL A 17 13.02 -18.40 43.14
N GLN A 18 12.37 -17.98 44.24
CA GLN A 18 11.23 -17.08 44.19
C GLN A 18 11.62 -15.66 43.74
N GLU A 19 12.76 -15.15 44.20
CA GLU A 19 13.33 -13.88 43.74
C GLU A 19 13.69 -13.93 42.24
N LYS A 20 14.38 -15.00 41.81
CA LYS A 20 14.70 -15.20 40.39
C LYS A 20 13.44 -15.32 39.53
N LYS A 21 12.38 -15.97 40.04
CA LYS A 21 11.10 -16.06 39.34
C LYS A 21 10.50 -14.67 39.11
N SER A 22 10.49 -13.82 40.13
CA SER A 22 9.98 -12.44 40.01
C SER A 22 10.76 -11.63 38.98
N GLN A 23 12.10 -11.73 38.99
CA GLN A 23 12.94 -11.03 38.02
C GLN A 23 12.69 -11.51 36.58
N VAL A 24 12.47 -12.82 36.39
CA VAL A 24 12.14 -13.37 35.07
C VAL A 24 10.75 -12.91 34.61
N GLU A 25 9.77 -12.85 35.50
CA GLU A 25 8.43 -12.35 35.17
C GLU A 25 8.48 -10.89 34.71
N GLU A 26 9.19 -10.02 35.43
CA GLU A 26 9.39 -8.61 35.06
C GLU A 26 10.10 -8.49 33.70
N ALA A 27 11.22 -9.21 33.51
CA ALA A 27 11.95 -9.19 32.26
C ALA A 27 11.12 -9.73 31.07
N LEU A 28 10.24 -10.70 31.29
CA LEU A 28 9.34 -11.21 30.25
C LEU A 28 8.28 -10.17 29.86
N ASP A 29 7.75 -9.41 30.81
CA ASP A 29 6.78 -8.37 30.54
C ASP A 29 7.41 -7.15 29.84
N GLU A 30 8.63 -6.78 30.23
CA GLU A 30 9.43 -5.81 29.48
C GLU A 30 9.68 -6.29 28.04
N ARG A 31 10.11 -7.56 27.86
CA ARG A 31 10.34 -8.13 26.53
C ARG A 31 9.07 -8.11 25.69
N ARG A 32 7.91 -8.43 26.26
CA ARG A 32 6.60 -8.35 25.59
C ARG A 32 6.27 -6.92 25.18
N ARG A 33 6.51 -5.95 26.08
CA ARG A 33 6.28 -4.53 25.80
C ARG A 33 7.16 -4.03 24.66
N VAL A 34 8.46 -4.31 24.69
CA VAL A 34 9.39 -3.98 23.61
C VAL A 34 8.99 -4.69 22.31
N GLY A 35 8.54 -5.94 22.39
CA GLY A 35 7.99 -6.69 21.25
C GLY A 35 6.84 -5.96 20.54
N ARG A 36 5.90 -5.40 21.31
CA ARG A 36 4.79 -4.61 20.76
C ARG A 36 5.28 -3.34 20.06
N TYR A 37 6.21 -2.60 20.67
CA TYR A 37 6.78 -1.41 20.03
C TYR A 37 7.55 -1.75 18.75
N MET A 38 8.30 -2.85 18.74
CA MET A 38 8.98 -3.32 17.53
C MET A 38 7.99 -3.68 16.42
N GLN A 39 6.85 -4.28 16.75
CA GLN A 39 5.83 -4.62 15.77
C GLN A 39 5.23 -3.36 15.13
N VAL A 40 4.89 -2.35 15.94
CA VAL A 40 4.40 -1.06 15.44
C VAL A 40 5.47 -0.36 14.59
N GLY A 41 6.71 -0.33 15.07
CA GLY A 41 7.84 0.27 14.34
C GLY A 41 8.08 -0.41 12.98
N LYS A 42 8.03 -1.74 12.91
CA LYS A 42 8.15 -2.48 11.65
C LYS A 42 7.03 -2.13 10.68
N ALA A 43 5.80 -2.05 11.16
CA ALA A 43 4.66 -1.73 10.31
C ALA A 43 4.68 -0.26 9.82
N LEU A 44 5.19 0.67 10.64
CA LEU A 44 5.46 2.05 10.23
C LEU A 44 6.53 2.14 9.13
N LEU A 45 7.61 1.38 9.26
CA LEU A 45 8.67 1.32 8.25
C LEU A 45 8.16 0.71 6.94
N GLU A 46 7.43 -0.41 7.02
CA GLU A 46 6.81 -1.06 5.87
C GLU A 46 5.86 -0.11 5.13
N TYR A 47 5.05 0.65 5.88
CA TYR A 47 4.18 1.68 5.31
C TYR A 47 4.99 2.74 4.56
N HIS A 48 6.06 3.26 5.18
CA HIS A 48 6.90 4.30 4.57
C HIS A 48 7.58 3.82 3.28
N GLU A 49 8.17 2.63 3.31
CA GLU A 49 8.86 2.03 2.16
C GLU A 49 7.90 1.81 1.00
N ARG A 50 6.72 1.25 1.27
CA ARG A 50 5.69 1.03 0.24
C ARG A 50 5.14 2.33 -0.33
N LEU A 51 4.93 3.35 0.50
CA LEU A 51 4.49 4.67 0.05
C LEU A 51 5.52 5.29 -0.89
N LEU A 52 6.79 5.25 -0.50
CA LEU A 52 7.89 5.81 -1.27
C LEU A 52 8.12 5.04 -2.59
N GLU A 53 7.99 3.72 -2.59
CA GLU A 53 8.05 2.90 -3.80
C GLU A 53 6.90 3.23 -4.76
N LEU A 54 5.67 3.38 -4.24
CA LEU A 54 4.50 3.73 -5.02
C LEU A 54 4.60 5.14 -5.61
N GLU A 55 5.06 6.12 -4.83
CA GLU A 55 5.32 7.49 -5.31
C GLU A 55 6.36 7.50 -6.43
N ARG A 56 7.48 6.79 -6.27
CA ARG A 56 8.51 6.70 -7.31
C ARG A 56 7.95 6.11 -8.59
N ARG A 57 7.19 5.01 -8.50
CA ARG A 57 6.58 4.38 -9.67
C ARG A 57 5.58 5.30 -10.37
N LEU A 58 4.75 6.00 -9.61
CA LEU A 58 3.77 6.93 -10.19
C LEU A 58 4.45 8.15 -10.82
N LEU A 59 5.50 8.69 -10.20
CA LEU A 59 6.25 9.83 -10.73
C LEU A 59 7.04 9.49 -11.99
N VAL A 60 7.71 8.34 -12.03
CA VAL A 60 8.41 7.84 -13.24
C VAL A 60 7.42 7.73 -14.41
N ASN A 61 6.23 7.17 -14.19
CA ASN A 61 5.22 7.08 -15.24
C ASN A 61 4.62 8.45 -15.64
N SER A 62 4.62 9.44 -14.74
CA SER A 62 4.13 10.79 -15.07
C SER A 62 5.12 11.59 -15.91
N GLU A 63 6.43 11.33 -15.79
CA GLU A 63 7.47 11.94 -16.61
C GLU A 63 7.55 11.28 -18.00
N GLU A 64 7.40 9.95 -18.08
CA GLU A 64 7.34 9.21 -19.36
C GLU A 64 6.15 9.66 -20.24
N LYS A 65 5.02 10.07 -19.64
CA LYS A 65 3.85 10.59 -20.37
C LYS A 65 4.06 11.96 -21.02
N ASN A 66 5.14 12.67 -20.71
CA ASN A 66 5.49 13.96 -21.33
C ASN A 66 6.52 13.82 -22.48
N GLN A 67 6.92 12.60 -22.85
CA GLN A 67 7.83 12.31 -23.95
C GLN A 67 7.19 11.48 -25.07
N ASP A 68 5.88 11.61 -25.28
CA ASP A 68 5.19 11.06 -26.46
C ASP A 68 4.72 12.20 -27.36
N ASP A 69 5.69 12.89 -27.95
CA ASP A 69 5.55 13.56 -29.24
C ASP A 69 6.94 13.50 -29.90
N GLU A 70 7.02 12.85 -31.06
CA GLU A 70 8.22 12.61 -31.88
C GLU A 70 9.17 11.46 -31.47
N SER A 71 8.77 10.22 -31.78
CA SER A 71 9.75 9.27 -32.34
C SER A 71 9.15 8.50 -33.51
N GLU A 72 9.51 8.95 -34.69
CA GLU A 72 9.41 8.29 -35.99
C GLU A 72 9.81 6.80 -35.89
N SER A 73 8.86 5.91 -36.21
CA SER A 73 9.16 4.59 -36.77
C SER A 73 8.02 4.18 -37.68
N GLU A 74 8.18 4.48 -38.96
CA GLU A 74 7.45 3.78 -40.01
C GLU A 74 7.87 2.31 -40.04
N GLU A 75 7.06 1.43 -39.43
CA GLU A 75 6.86 0.09 -39.98
C GLU A 75 5.50 -0.49 -39.54
N SER A 76 4.64 -0.65 -40.55
CA SER A 76 3.34 -1.30 -40.57
C SER A 76 3.19 -2.56 -39.69
N SER A 77 2.38 -2.50 -38.62
CA SER A 77 1.51 -3.61 -38.20
C SER A 77 0.29 -3.13 -37.39
N GLU A 78 -0.92 -3.43 -37.85
CA GLU A 78 -2.20 -2.91 -37.35
C GLU A 78 -2.75 -3.64 -36.09
N ASP A 79 -1.90 -4.29 -35.27
CA ASP A 79 -2.34 -5.10 -34.12
C ASP A 79 -1.61 -4.80 -32.79
N GLU A 80 -0.68 -3.83 -32.71
CA GLU A 80 0.16 -3.60 -31.50
C GLU A 80 -0.38 -2.59 -30.48
N ASP A 81 -1.42 -1.83 -30.81
CA ASP A 81 -2.00 -0.81 -29.91
C ASP A 81 -2.75 -1.42 -28.72
N ASP A 82 -3.34 -2.62 -28.88
CA ASP A 82 -4.12 -3.25 -27.80
C ASP A 82 -3.21 -3.83 -26.70
N ASP A 83 -2.08 -4.43 -27.07
CA ASP A 83 -1.15 -5.04 -26.10
C ASP A 83 -0.46 -3.99 -25.21
N THR A 84 -0.09 -2.84 -25.78
CA THR A 84 0.54 -1.74 -25.04
C THR A 84 -0.47 -1.09 -24.06
N ALA A 85 -1.73 -0.94 -24.48
CA ALA A 85 -2.82 -0.45 -23.64
C ALA A 85 -3.15 -1.45 -22.51
N LEU A 86 -3.17 -2.76 -22.79
CA LEU A 86 -3.41 -3.80 -21.78
C LEU A 86 -2.29 -3.85 -20.72
N MET A 87 -1.03 -3.64 -21.12
CA MET A 87 0.09 -3.53 -20.19
C MET A 87 -0.03 -2.30 -19.29
N SER A 88 -0.48 -1.16 -19.83
CA SER A 88 -0.73 0.06 -19.05
C SER A 88 -1.82 -0.15 -17.99
N LEU A 89 -2.90 -0.88 -18.31
CA LEU A 89 -3.99 -1.20 -17.40
C LEU A 89 -3.56 -2.17 -16.29
N TRP A 90 -2.75 -3.18 -16.61
CA TRP A 90 -2.19 -4.10 -15.63
C TRP A 90 -1.30 -3.40 -14.60
N ARG A 91 -0.44 -2.47 -15.08
CA ARG A 91 0.40 -1.63 -14.20
C ARG A 91 -0.47 -0.75 -13.30
N LEU A 92 -1.49 -0.09 -13.86
CA LEU A 92 -2.41 0.75 -13.09
C LEU A 92 -3.15 -0.04 -12.01
N ARG A 93 -3.64 -1.24 -12.35
CA ARG A 93 -4.30 -2.13 -11.39
C ARG A 93 -3.35 -2.58 -10.27
N ARG A 94 -2.07 -2.81 -10.58
CA ARG A 94 -1.05 -3.12 -9.58
C ARG A 94 -0.82 -1.94 -8.63
N HIS A 95 -0.73 -0.71 -9.15
CA HIS A 95 -0.55 0.49 -8.32
C HIS A 95 -1.75 0.72 -7.40
N VAL A 96 -2.98 0.52 -7.92
CA VAL A 96 -4.21 0.59 -7.12
C VAL A 96 -4.21 -0.44 -5.99
N ARG A 97 -3.82 -1.69 -6.25
CA ARG A 97 -3.70 -2.70 -5.19
C ARG A 97 -2.68 -2.29 -4.12
N GLN A 98 -1.53 -1.74 -4.53
CA GLN A 98 -0.52 -1.25 -3.59
C GLN A 98 -1.04 -0.10 -2.73
N TYR A 99 -1.83 0.81 -3.31
CA TYR A 99 -2.52 1.87 -2.59
C TYR A 99 -3.53 1.33 -1.57
N LEU A 100 -4.32 0.31 -1.93
CA LEU A 100 -5.28 -0.32 -1.01
C LEU A 100 -4.59 -1.02 0.16
N VAL A 101 -3.47 -1.70 -0.10
CA VAL A 101 -2.67 -2.34 0.97
C VAL A 101 -2.09 -1.28 1.93
N LEU A 102 -1.66 -0.12 1.42
CA LEU A 102 -1.23 1.00 2.26
C LEU A 102 -2.37 1.50 3.16
N ARG A 103 -3.59 1.59 2.62
CA ARG A 103 -4.79 1.96 3.38
C ARG A 103 -5.12 0.92 4.46
N GLU A 104 -4.97 -0.37 4.16
CA GLU A 104 -5.18 -1.41 5.16
C GLU A 104 -4.16 -1.32 6.30
N ILE A 105 -2.87 -1.13 5.97
CA ILE A 105 -1.82 -0.93 6.98
C ILE A 105 -2.12 0.31 7.83
N SER A 106 -2.54 1.43 7.23
CA SER A 106 -2.87 2.63 7.99
C SER A 106 -4.06 2.41 8.93
N THR A 107 -5.06 1.61 8.55
CA THR A 107 -6.16 1.24 9.46
C THR A 107 -5.70 0.38 10.63
N GLN A 108 -4.76 -0.55 10.42
CA GLN A 108 -4.22 -1.41 11.47
C GLN A 108 -3.36 -0.63 12.49
N LEU A 109 -2.66 0.42 12.05
CA LEU A 109 -1.86 1.28 12.93
C LEU A 109 -2.69 2.32 13.69
N GLY A 110 -3.93 2.54 13.27
CA GLY A 110 -4.80 3.61 13.75
C GLY A 110 -4.55 4.90 12.96
N VAL A 111 -5.61 5.40 12.31
CA VAL A 111 -5.55 6.55 11.40
C VAL A 111 -5.01 7.82 12.08
N ASP A 112 -5.20 7.96 13.40
CA ASP A 112 -4.76 9.10 14.20
C ASP A 112 -3.28 9.05 14.62
N HIS A 113 -2.53 8.03 14.20
CA HIS A 113 -1.11 7.94 14.57
C HIS A 113 -0.34 9.15 14.00
N PRO A 114 0.46 9.89 14.80
CA PRO A 114 1.09 11.16 14.37
C PRO A 114 1.93 11.05 13.08
N PHE A 115 2.58 9.90 12.89
CA PHE A 115 3.32 9.62 11.66
C PHE A 115 2.40 9.57 10.42
N LEU A 116 1.23 8.92 10.51
CA LEU A 116 0.32 8.79 9.38
C LEU A 116 -0.30 10.13 9.00
N VAL A 117 -0.65 10.96 9.99
CA VAL A 117 -1.10 12.34 9.77
C VAL A 117 -0.04 13.15 9.00
N ALA A 118 1.23 13.00 9.36
CA ALA A 118 2.32 13.66 8.62
C ALA A 118 2.48 13.13 7.17
N GLN A 119 2.03 11.91 6.88
CA GLN A 119 2.05 11.33 5.53
C GLN A 119 0.76 11.59 4.73
N GLU A 120 -0.25 12.25 5.30
CA GLU A 120 -1.55 12.44 4.65
C GLU A 120 -1.44 13.18 3.31
N ALA A 121 -0.66 14.27 3.27
CA ALA A 121 -0.43 15.04 2.04
C ALA A 121 0.19 14.18 0.91
N ARG A 122 1.07 13.25 1.27
CA ARG A 122 1.73 12.32 0.34
C ARG A 122 0.76 11.28 -0.21
N ILE A 123 -0.05 10.67 0.67
CA ILE A 123 -1.12 9.75 0.30
C ILE A 123 -2.15 10.42 -0.62
N LEU A 124 -2.54 11.66 -0.31
CA LEU A 124 -3.46 12.43 -1.15
C LEU A 124 -2.87 12.70 -2.53
N LYS A 125 -1.58 13.04 -2.61
CA LYS A 125 -0.90 13.22 -3.90
C LYS A 125 -0.93 11.93 -4.73
N VAL A 126 -0.60 10.79 -4.12
CA VAL A 126 -0.69 9.46 -4.76
C VAL A 126 -2.11 9.18 -5.26
N ARG A 127 -3.13 9.45 -4.44
CA ARG A 127 -4.54 9.28 -4.81
C ARG A 127 -4.89 10.13 -6.04
N TYR A 128 -4.53 11.42 -6.05
CA TYR A 128 -4.82 12.30 -7.18
C TYR A 128 -4.11 11.86 -8.47
N THR A 129 -2.85 11.42 -8.38
CA THR A 129 -2.12 10.91 -9.56
C THR A 129 -2.77 9.64 -10.11
N LEU A 130 -3.18 8.70 -9.24
CA LEU A 130 -3.90 7.49 -9.67
C LEU A 130 -5.23 7.81 -10.36
N LEU A 131 -5.99 8.78 -9.84
CA LEU A 131 -7.24 9.22 -10.45
C LEU A 131 -7.01 9.92 -11.79
N LEU A 132 -5.94 10.72 -11.91
CA LEU A 132 -5.55 11.32 -13.18
C LEU A 132 -5.20 10.24 -14.20
N ASP A 133 -4.38 9.27 -13.82
CA ASP A 133 -3.98 8.14 -14.68
C ASP A 133 -5.20 7.32 -15.13
N LEU A 134 -6.11 7.02 -14.21
CA LEU A 134 -7.36 6.33 -14.51
C LEU A 134 -8.27 7.16 -15.44
N SER A 135 -8.29 8.49 -15.30
CA SER A 135 -9.06 9.37 -16.19
C SER A 135 -8.48 9.39 -17.60
N THR A 136 -7.14 9.38 -17.73
CA THR A 136 -6.47 9.28 -19.03
C THR A 136 -6.71 7.93 -19.69
N ALA A 137 -6.63 6.83 -18.92
CA ALA A 137 -6.92 5.48 -19.41
C ALA A 137 -8.38 5.35 -19.87
N LEU A 138 -9.32 5.97 -19.17
CA LEU A 138 -10.74 5.94 -19.54
C LEU A 138 -11.01 6.73 -20.84
N LYS A 139 -10.36 7.88 -21.02
CA LYS A 139 -10.40 8.66 -22.27
C LYS A 139 -9.83 7.87 -23.45
N GLN A 140 -8.66 7.25 -23.26
CA GLN A 140 -8.03 6.42 -24.27
C GLN A 140 -8.90 5.22 -24.64
N ALA A 141 -9.46 4.52 -23.65
CA ALA A 141 -10.34 3.39 -23.87
C ALA A 141 -11.61 3.77 -24.64
N GLN A 142 -12.17 4.97 -24.43
CA GLN A 142 -13.34 5.45 -25.16
C GLN A 142 -13.05 5.82 -26.62
N ALA A 143 -11.84 6.33 -26.91
CA ALA A 143 -11.46 6.76 -28.25
C ALA A 143 -11.38 5.60 -29.27
N THR A 144 -11.31 4.34 -28.81
CA THR A 144 -10.94 3.18 -29.64
C THR A 144 -12.09 2.30 -30.16
N GLY A 145 -13.31 2.82 -30.37
CA GLY A 145 -14.37 2.12 -31.12
C GLY A 145 -14.88 0.79 -30.49
N ARG A 146 -15.25 -0.24 -31.27
CA ARG A 146 -15.98 -1.45 -30.77
C ARG A 146 -15.26 -2.32 -29.70
N SER A 147 -13.93 -2.18 -29.52
CA SER A 147 -13.17 -2.78 -28.40
C SER A 147 -13.13 -1.87 -27.15
N ALA A 148 -13.75 -0.68 -27.24
CA ALA A 148 -13.84 0.29 -26.15
C ALA A 148 -14.69 -0.22 -25.00
N ASP A 149 -15.81 -0.90 -25.24
CA ASP A 149 -16.75 -1.26 -24.16
C ASP A 149 -16.11 -2.20 -23.13
N ALA A 150 -15.37 -3.23 -23.58
CA ALA A 150 -14.68 -4.16 -22.68
C ALA A 150 -13.53 -3.48 -21.91
N ARG A 151 -12.81 -2.56 -22.56
CA ARG A 151 -11.69 -1.81 -21.95
C ARG A 151 -12.19 -0.74 -20.97
N VAL A 152 -13.24 0.00 -21.32
CA VAL A 152 -13.92 0.96 -20.45
C VAL A 152 -14.46 0.25 -19.21
N LEU A 153 -15.13 -0.89 -19.37
CA LEU A 153 -15.59 -1.70 -18.23
C LEU A 153 -14.43 -2.17 -17.35
N SER A 154 -13.29 -2.51 -17.95
CA SER A 154 -12.10 -2.92 -17.20
C SER A 154 -11.50 -1.75 -16.41
N VAL A 155 -11.40 -0.55 -16.98
CA VAL A 155 -10.96 0.67 -16.27
C VAL A 155 -11.94 1.05 -15.16
N MET A 156 -13.25 0.98 -15.43
CA MET A 156 -14.29 1.20 -14.41
C MET A 156 -14.22 0.21 -13.26
N SER A 157 -13.82 -1.05 -13.52
CA SER A 157 -13.60 -2.02 -12.46
C SER A 157 -12.47 -1.61 -11.51
N VAL A 158 -11.42 -0.94 -12.03
CA VAL A 158 -10.31 -0.43 -11.23
C VAL A 158 -10.72 0.77 -10.39
N TYR A 159 -11.57 1.68 -10.91
CA TYR A 159 -12.19 2.73 -10.11
C TYR A 159 -13.05 2.17 -8.97
N ARG A 160 -13.80 1.09 -9.25
CA ARG A 160 -14.60 0.41 -8.23
C ARG A 160 -13.71 -0.22 -7.15
N ASP A 161 -12.59 -0.82 -7.54
CA ASP A 161 -11.61 -1.39 -6.60
C ASP A 161 -11.04 -0.30 -5.67
N MET A 162 -10.98 0.98 -6.10
CA MET A 162 -10.58 2.13 -5.26
C MET A 162 -11.71 2.72 -4.40
N ASP A 163 -12.94 2.21 -4.47
CA ASP A 163 -14.16 2.81 -3.88
C ASP A 163 -14.49 4.21 -4.46
N GLU A 164 -14.03 4.47 -5.69
CA GLU A 164 -14.15 5.77 -6.38
C GLU A 164 -15.05 5.69 -7.62
N GLY A 165 -16.01 4.75 -7.61
CA GLY A 165 -16.96 4.57 -8.71
C GLY A 165 -17.78 5.83 -9.03
N GLY A 166 -18.01 6.70 -8.04
CA GLY A 166 -18.67 7.99 -8.24
C GLY A 166 -17.84 8.98 -9.06
N GLU A 167 -16.52 8.97 -8.93
CA GLU A 167 -15.63 9.78 -9.76
C GLU A 167 -15.56 9.22 -11.18
N ALA A 168 -15.55 7.89 -11.34
CA ALA A 168 -15.58 7.23 -12.65
C ALA A 168 -16.80 7.65 -13.48
N VAL A 169 -17.99 7.69 -12.86
CA VAL A 169 -19.23 8.10 -13.53
C VAL A 169 -19.21 9.58 -13.92
N LYS A 170 -18.65 10.45 -13.07
CA LYS A 170 -18.50 11.88 -13.40
C LYS A 170 -17.56 12.08 -14.58
N VAL A 171 -16.41 11.40 -14.58
CA VAL A 171 -15.46 11.47 -15.70
C VAL A 171 -16.14 10.94 -16.97
N PHE A 172 -16.78 9.77 -16.92
CA PHE A 172 -17.48 9.20 -18.07
C PHE A 172 -18.59 10.11 -18.63
N GLN A 173 -19.38 10.77 -17.77
CA GLN A 173 -20.43 11.71 -18.18
C GLN A 173 -19.88 13.02 -18.76
N SER A 174 -18.68 13.44 -18.34
CA SER A 174 -18.02 14.66 -18.84
C SER A 174 -17.38 14.48 -20.22
N LEU A 175 -17.28 13.24 -20.71
CA LEU A 175 -16.68 12.95 -22.01
C LEU A 175 -17.71 13.13 -23.14
N PRO A 176 -17.31 13.73 -24.27
CA PRO A 176 -18.20 13.85 -25.42
C PRO A 176 -18.60 12.45 -25.91
N LYS A 177 -19.88 12.28 -26.21
CA LYS A 177 -20.34 11.07 -26.92
C LYS A 177 -19.73 11.10 -28.32
N ALA A 178 -18.97 10.06 -28.65
CA ALA A 178 -18.59 9.77 -30.04
C ALA A 178 -19.84 9.45 -30.88
#